data_AF-A0A3B8YT41-F1
#
_entry.id   AF-A0A3B8YT41-F1
#
_cell.length_a   1.000
_cell.length_b   1.000
_cell.length_c   1.000
_cell.angle_alpha   90.00
_cell.angle_beta   90.00
_cell.angle_gamma   90.00
#
_symmetry.space_group_name_H-M   'P 1'
#
loop_
_entity.id
_entity.type
_entity.pdbx_description
1 polymer ?
#
loop_
_entity_poly.entity_id
_entity_poly.type
_entity_poly.pdbx_seq_one_letter_code
_entity_poly.pdbx_strand_id
1 'polypeptide(L)'
;MVESVLIPDRTRLTLCVSSQVGCAMGCTFCATARLKLKRQLTTAEIVGQVQLARGELETMSPSPEALTNVVFMGMGEPLHNSGQLLPALDILTSQWGLGMSHRRITVSTVGLVPEMRQLLTRTKVNLAVSLGATTEEKRRELMPITRKHSLQELLDTCRELPVPRRKRITFEYTLLEGENDSPEDARRLVSLLHGIRSKVNLIFWNPFDDAGFRPVSREKTHQFQRILLEQGLVATVRESRGPDIDAACGQLASQA
;
A
#
# COMPACT_ATOMS: atom_id res chain seq x y z
N MET A 1 -18.60 -5.64 -7.21
CA MET A 1 -17.87 -4.56 -7.90
C MET A 1 -16.55 -4.35 -7.16
N VAL A 2 -15.56 -3.78 -7.84
CA VAL A 2 -14.32 -3.26 -7.24
C VAL A 2 -14.02 -1.91 -7.87
N GLU A 3 -13.17 -1.13 -7.21
CA GLU A 3 -12.76 0.19 -7.68
C GLU A 3 -11.30 0.18 -8.15
N SER A 4 -10.97 1.11 -9.03
CA SER A 4 -9.61 1.44 -9.46
C SER A 4 -9.49 2.95 -9.55
N VAL A 5 -8.34 3.50 -9.15
CA VAL A 5 -8.16 4.96 -9.05
C VAL A 5 -6.97 5.40 -9.87
N LEU A 6 -7.20 6.31 -10.82
CA LEU A 6 -6.13 7.01 -11.53
C LEU A 6 -5.69 8.23 -10.70
N ILE A 7 -4.39 8.30 -10.42
CA ILE A 7 -3.78 9.32 -9.58
C ILE A 7 -2.75 10.09 -10.42
N PRO A 8 -3.10 11.25 -10.98
CA PRO A 8 -2.16 12.11 -11.68
C PRO A 8 -1.21 12.79 -10.70
N ASP A 9 0.06 12.89 -11.09
CA ASP A 9 1.09 13.68 -10.43
C ASP A 9 1.98 14.33 -11.50
N ARG A 10 2.77 15.34 -11.13
CA ARG A 10 3.48 16.26 -12.06
C ARG A 10 4.20 15.58 -13.23
N THR A 11 4.79 14.40 -13.00
CA THR A 11 5.60 13.67 -13.99
C THR A 11 5.17 12.21 -14.15
N ARG A 12 4.08 11.79 -13.52
CA ARG A 12 3.64 10.39 -13.52
C ARG A 12 2.15 10.26 -13.31
N LEU A 13 1.56 9.31 -14.02
CA LEU A 13 0.20 8.84 -13.81
C LEU A 13 0.23 7.45 -13.18
N THR A 14 -0.40 7.30 -12.02
CA THR A 14 -0.39 6.04 -11.25
C THR A 14 -1.78 5.44 -11.18
N LEU A 15 -1.94 4.16 -11.49
CA LEU A 15 -3.18 3.42 -11.28
C LEU A 15 -3.10 2.63 -9.97
N CYS A 16 -4.09 2.84 -9.11
CA CYS A 16 -4.35 2.05 -7.91
C CYS A 16 -5.29 0.89 -8.27
N VAL A 17 -4.80 -0.34 -8.14
CA VAL A 17 -5.50 -1.56 -8.58
C VAL A 17 -5.97 -2.37 -7.37
N SER A 18 -7.19 -2.89 -7.46
CA SER A 18 -7.77 -3.82 -6.50
C SER A 18 -7.36 -5.26 -6.79
N SER A 19 -7.23 -6.06 -5.73
CA SER A 19 -6.85 -7.48 -5.80
C SER A 19 -7.94 -8.42 -5.30
N GLN A 20 -8.93 -7.91 -4.57
CA GLN A 20 -10.04 -8.68 -4.00
C GLN A 20 -11.33 -7.86 -4.01
N VAL A 21 -12.48 -8.54 -3.94
CA VAL A 21 -13.77 -7.90 -3.62
C VAL A 21 -13.89 -7.85 -2.09
N GLY A 22 -13.64 -6.67 -1.52
CA GLY A 22 -13.50 -6.48 -0.07
C GLY A 22 -12.16 -7.01 0.45
N CYS A 23 -11.98 -7.15 1.78
CA CYS A 23 -10.71 -7.60 2.36
C CYS A 23 -10.92 -8.40 3.66
N ALA A 24 -10.11 -9.44 3.87
CA ALA A 24 -10.18 -10.29 5.06
C ALA A 24 -9.25 -9.84 6.21
N MET A 25 -8.40 -8.82 6.00
CA MET A 25 -7.34 -8.47 6.97
C MET A 25 -7.85 -7.74 8.22
N GLY A 26 -9.04 -7.14 8.16
CA GLY A 26 -9.68 -6.55 9.33
C GLY A 26 -9.00 -5.29 9.88
N CYS A 27 -8.19 -4.58 9.09
CA CYS A 27 -7.58 -3.32 9.52
C CYS A 27 -8.69 -2.32 9.93
N THR A 28 -8.64 -1.82 11.17
CA THR A 28 -9.75 -1.05 11.76
C THR A 28 -9.92 0.33 11.11
N PHE A 29 -8.83 0.89 10.58
CA PHE A 29 -8.77 2.19 9.92
C PHE A 29 -9.03 2.12 8.40
N CYS A 30 -9.56 1.01 7.87
CA CYS A 30 -9.77 0.79 6.43
C CYS A 30 -11.24 0.46 6.12
N ALA A 31 -11.88 1.23 5.23
CA ALA A 31 -13.26 1.01 4.82
C ALA A 31 -13.44 -0.35 4.10
N THR A 32 -12.51 -0.72 3.23
CA THR A 32 -12.55 -2.00 2.51
C THR A 32 -12.59 -3.21 3.46
N ALA A 33 -11.92 -3.13 4.61
CA ALA A 33 -11.92 -4.22 5.60
C ALA A 33 -13.31 -4.47 6.19
N ARG A 34 -14.18 -3.44 6.24
CA ARG A 34 -15.56 -3.55 6.76
C ARG A 34 -16.48 -4.33 5.83
N LEU A 35 -16.22 -4.28 4.53
CA LEU A 35 -16.97 -5.05 3.53
C LEU A 35 -16.79 -6.56 3.70
N LYS A 36 -15.75 -6.99 4.43
CA LYS A 36 -15.25 -8.37 4.51
C LYS A 36 -14.86 -8.92 3.14
N LEU A 37 -14.15 -10.03 3.11
CA LEU A 37 -13.80 -10.68 1.85
C LEU A 37 -15.01 -11.40 1.27
N LYS A 38 -15.40 -11.04 0.05
CA LYS A 38 -16.42 -11.77 -0.72
C LYS A 38 -15.80 -12.83 -1.63
N ARG A 39 -14.79 -12.44 -2.41
CA ARG A 39 -14.00 -13.34 -3.26
C ARG A 39 -12.67 -12.73 -3.69
N GLN A 40 -11.79 -13.60 -4.17
CA GLN A 40 -10.59 -13.21 -4.89
C GLN A 40 -10.95 -12.66 -6.29
N LEU A 41 -10.17 -11.70 -6.78
CA LEU A 41 -10.17 -11.36 -8.20
C LEU A 41 -9.32 -12.37 -8.98
N THR A 42 -9.76 -12.72 -10.17
CA THR A 42 -8.97 -13.51 -11.12
C THR A 42 -7.83 -12.69 -11.71
N THR A 43 -6.82 -13.36 -12.29
CA THR A 43 -5.76 -12.68 -13.05
C THR A 43 -6.32 -11.76 -14.13
N ALA A 44 -7.36 -12.19 -14.85
CA ALA A 44 -8.00 -11.38 -15.89
C ALA A 44 -8.66 -10.12 -15.33
N GLU A 45 -9.32 -10.19 -14.18
CA GLU A 45 -9.92 -9.02 -13.53
C GLU A 45 -8.87 -8.03 -13.00
N ILE A 46 -7.71 -8.53 -12.54
CA ILE A 46 -6.59 -7.67 -12.11
C ILE A 46 -5.97 -6.95 -13.31
N VAL A 47 -5.63 -7.68 -14.37
CA VAL A 47 -5.05 -7.09 -15.59
C VAL A 47 -6.06 -6.21 -16.31
N GLY A 48 -7.34 -6.60 -16.28
CA GLY A 48 -8.45 -5.87 -16.89
C GLY A 48 -8.60 -4.46 -16.33
N GLN A 49 -8.39 -4.24 -15.03
CA GLN A 49 -8.37 -2.89 -14.44
C GLN A 49 -7.32 -1.99 -15.10
N VAL A 50 -6.13 -2.53 -15.42
CA VAL A 50 -5.05 -1.78 -16.09
C VAL A 50 -5.40 -1.47 -17.54
N GLN A 51 -5.95 -2.46 -18.27
CA GLN A 51 -6.34 -2.26 -19.66
C GLN A 51 -7.50 -1.28 -19.82
N LEU A 52 -8.53 -1.40 -18.97
CA LEU A 52 -9.65 -0.47 -18.93
C LEU A 52 -9.16 0.96 -18.68
N ALA A 53 -8.31 1.16 -17.67
CA ALA A 53 -7.76 2.49 -17.39
C ALA A 53 -6.94 3.07 -18.57
N ARG A 54 -6.19 2.24 -19.31
CA ARG A 54 -5.48 2.68 -20.52
C ARG A 54 -6.44 3.07 -21.64
N GLY A 55 -7.48 2.25 -21.88
CA GLY A 55 -8.50 2.54 -22.88
C GLY A 55 -9.26 3.84 -22.56
N GLU A 56 -9.64 4.05 -21.30
CA GLU A 56 -10.29 5.30 -20.86
C GLU A 56 -9.39 6.53 -21.05
N LEU A 57 -8.08 6.41 -20.81
CA LEU A 57 -7.16 7.52 -21.09
C LEU A 57 -7.13 7.86 -22.58
N GLU A 58 -7.06 6.84 -23.44
CA GLU A 58 -7.06 6.98 -24.90
C GLU A 58 -8.36 7.59 -25.45
N THR A 59 -9.52 7.34 -24.80
CA THR A 59 -10.79 7.96 -25.19
C THR A 59 -10.92 9.41 -24.72
N MET A 60 -10.35 9.75 -23.56
CA MET A 60 -10.43 11.09 -22.98
C MET A 60 -9.57 12.13 -23.70
N SER A 61 -8.49 11.72 -24.39
CA SER A 61 -7.60 12.63 -25.09
C SER A 61 -6.93 11.98 -26.30
N PRO A 62 -6.82 12.67 -27.45
CA PRO A 62 -6.07 12.18 -28.60
C PRO A 62 -4.55 12.10 -28.34
N SER A 63 -4.04 12.74 -27.29
CA SER A 63 -2.68 12.59 -26.79
C SER A 63 -2.74 12.30 -25.28
N PRO A 64 -3.08 11.05 -24.89
CA PRO A 64 -3.29 10.71 -23.50
C PRO A 64 -1.98 10.72 -22.71
N GLU A 65 -2.05 11.09 -21.44
CA GLU A 65 -0.94 10.85 -20.53
C GLU A 65 -0.68 9.34 -20.42
N ALA A 66 0.59 8.95 -20.55
CA ALA A 66 0.94 7.54 -20.42
C ALA A 66 0.73 7.07 -18.98
N LEU A 67 -0.03 5.99 -18.80
CA LEU A 67 -0.06 5.27 -17.53
C LEU A 67 1.34 4.73 -17.22
N THR A 68 2.01 5.34 -16.25
CA THR A 68 3.43 5.07 -15.98
C THR A 68 3.67 4.17 -14.77
N ASN A 69 2.72 4.11 -13.83
CA ASN A 69 2.90 3.44 -12.55
C ASN A 69 1.65 2.62 -12.17
N VAL A 70 1.85 1.47 -11.52
CA VAL A 70 0.76 0.64 -10.96
C VAL A 70 1.06 0.34 -9.51
N VAL A 71 0.09 0.53 -8.63
CA VAL A 71 0.19 0.19 -7.21
C VAL A 71 -0.96 -0.72 -6.80
N PHE A 72 -0.64 -1.81 -6.12
CA PHE A 72 -1.64 -2.71 -5.52
C PHE A 72 -1.95 -2.19 -4.12
N MET A 73 -2.73 -1.11 -4.07
CA MET A 73 -3.18 -0.42 -2.86
C MET A 73 -4.69 -0.10 -2.93
N GLY A 74 -5.41 -0.74 -3.86
CA GLY A 74 -6.86 -0.65 -3.96
C GLY A 74 -7.53 -1.56 -2.93
N MET A 75 -8.63 -2.20 -3.33
CA MET A 75 -9.35 -3.11 -2.46
C MET A 75 -8.65 -4.46 -2.33
N GLY A 76 -8.50 -4.94 -1.08
CA GLY A 76 -7.97 -6.27 -0.76
C GLY A 76 -6.52 -6.30 -0.31
N GLU A 77 -6.09 -7.46 0.19
CA GLU A 77 -4.70 -7.77 0.49
C GLU A 77 -4.09 -8.54 -0.68
N PRO A 78 -3.18 -7.93 -1.48
CA PRO A 78 -2.66 -8.53 -2.70
C PRO A 78 -1.99 -9.89 -2.47
N LEU A 79 -1.24 -10.03 -1.37
CA LEU A 79 -0.53 -11.28 -1.10
C LEU A 79 -1.45 -12.41 -0.65
N HIS A 80 -2.64 -12.10 -0.11
CA HIS A 80 -3.68 -13.07 0.15
C HIS A 80 -4.28 -13.64 -1.16
N ASN A 81 -4.03 -12.97 -2.29
CA ASN A 81 -4.41 -13.43 -3.62
C ASN A 81 -3.18 -13.77 -4.50
N SER A 82 -2.09 -14.25 -3.90
CA SER A 82 -0.82 -14.53 -4.60
C SER A 82 -0.98 -15.43 -5.83
N GLY A 83 -1.89 -16.42 -5.76
CA GLY A 83 -2.19 -17.33 -6.87
C GLY A 83 -2.68 -16.64 -8.15
N GLN A 84 -3.40 -15.52 -8.03
CA GLN A 84 -3.91 -14.73 -9.17
C GLN A 84 -3.05 -13.50 -9.44
N LEU A 85 -2.44 -12.93 -8.40
CA LEU A 85 -1.56 -11.77 -8.49
C LEU A 85 -0.27 -12.07 -9.26
N LEU A 86 0.40 -13.20 -8.99
CA LEU A 86 1.70 -13.49 -9.60
C LEU A 86 1.61 -13.65 -11.13
N PRO A 87 0.63 -14.39 -11.70
CA PRO A 87 0.40 -14.39 -13.15
C PRO A 87 0.03 -13.02 -13.70
N ALA A 88 -0.73 -12.20 -12.94
CA ALA A 88 -1.04 -10.84 -13.37
C ALA A 88 0.24 -9.99 -13.48
N LEU A 89 1.11 -10.02 -12.48
CA LEU A 89 2.39 -9.31 -12.51
C LEU A 89 3.29 -9.76 -13.68
N ASP A 90 3.26 -11.05 -14.03
CA ASP A 90 3.98 -11.57 -15.19
C ASP A 90 3.44 -10.96 -16.50
N ILE A 91 2.12 -10.94 -16.70
CA ILE A 91 1.47 -10.28 -17.85
C ILE A 91 1.80 -8.78 -17.88
N LEU A 92 1.72 -8.09 -16.74
CA LEU A 92 1.97 -6.65 -16.68
C LEU A 92 3.41 -6.31 -17.09
N THR A 93 4.39 -7.15 -16.71
CA THR A 93 5.82 -6.83 -16.87
C THR A 93 6.48 -7.47 -18.09
N SER A 94 5.91 -8.54 -18.63
CA SER A 94 6.47 -9.25 -19.78
C SER A 94 6.36 -8.44 -21.07
N GLN A 95 7.34 -8.61 -21.97
CA GLN A 95 7.34 -7.98 -23.29
C GLN A 95 6.17 -8.43 -24.18
N TRP A 96 5.71 -9.68 -24.02
CA TRP A 96 4.54 -10.21 -24.72
C TRP A 96 3.21 -9.68 -24.14
N GLY A 97 3.24 -9.12 -22.93
CA GLY A 97 2.09 -8.52 -22.26
C GLY A 97 2.12 -7.00 -22.38
N LEU A 98 2.00 -6.30 -21.24
CA LEU A 98 1.96 -4.83 -21.23
C LEU A 98 3.36 -4.16 -21.18
N GLY A 99 4.43 -4.95 -21.05
CA GLY A 99 5.82 -4.45 -21.11
C GLY A 99 6.17 -3.43 -20.02
N MET A 100 5.40 -3.36 -18.93
CA MET A 100 5.62 -2.35 -17.89
C MET A 100 6.91 -2.63 -17.13
N SER A 101 7.68 -1.57 -16.87
CA SER A 101 8.86 -1.73 -16.03
C SER A 101 8.46 -2.20 -14.64
N HIS A 102 9.03 -3.32 -14.20
CA HIS A 102 8.87 -3.82 -12.82
C HIS A 102 9.26 -2.79 -11.74
N ARG A 103 10.06 -1.76 -12.10
CA ARG A 103 10.42 -0.65 -11.20
C ARG A 103 9.27 0.33 -10.95
N ARG A 104 8.23 0.30 -11.79
CA ARG A 104 7.04 1.16 -11.73
C ARG A 104 5.84 0.47 -11.09
N ILE A 105 5.97 -0.81 -10.74
CA ILE A 105 4.94 -1.60 -10.07
C ILE A 105 5.31 -1.78 -8.60
N THR A 106 4.36 -1.47 -7.71
CA THR A 106 4.51 -1.67 -6.26
C THR A 106 3.39 -2.53 -5.72
N VAL A 107 3.75 -3.62 -5.03
CA VAL A 107 2.80 -4.47 -4.31
C VAL A 107 2.86 -4.11 -2.83
N SER A 108 1.72 -3.71 -2.26
CA SER A 108 1.59 -3.48 -0.82
C SER A 108 1.09 -4.74 -0.11
N THR A 109 1.43 -4.89 1.17
CA THR A 109 0.90 -5.96 2.02
C THR A 109 0.80 -5.53 3.48
N VAL A 110 -0.16 -6.09 4.21
CA VAL A 110 -0.26 -5.98 5.69
C VAL A 110 0.76 -6.84 6.44
N GLY A 111 1.60 -7.60 5.74
CA GLY A 111 2.66 -8.42 6.35
C GLY A 111 2.35 -9.91 6.33
N LEU A 112 1.91 -10.44 5.19
CA LEU A 112 1.81 -11.89 4.98
C LEU A 112 3.20 -12.46 4.70
N VAL A 113 3.87 -12.85 5.79
CA VAL A 113 5.30 -13.15 5.86
C VAL A 113 5.77 -14.23 4.87
N PRO A 114 5.09 -15.39 4.72
CA PRO A 114 5.45 -16.39 3.71
C PRO A 114 5.33 -15.86 2.27
N GLU A 115 4.25 -15.14 1.99
CA GLU A 115 3.93 -14.63 0.66
C GLU A 115 4.84 -13.48 0.25
N MET A 116 5.37 -12.69 1.20
CA MET A 116 6.40 -11.69 0.95
C MET A 116 7.68 -12.31 0.37
N ARG A 117 8.11 -13.45 0.95
CA ARG A 117 9.25 -14.22 0.43
C ARG A 117 8.97 -14.75 -0.97
N GLN A 118 7.77 -15.29 -1.18
CA GLN A 118 7.35 -15.78 -2.50
C GLN A 118 7.37 -14.67 -3.56
N LEU A 119 6.83 -13.47 -3.25
CA LEU A 119 6.80 -12.33 -4.16
C LEU A 119 8.21 -11.93 -4.62
N LEU A 120 9.15 -11.76 -3.68
CA LEU A 120 10.50 -11.31 -4.01
C LEU A 120 11.37 -12.38 -4.65
N THR A 121 11.04 -13.66 -4.46
CA THR A 121 11.72 -14.76 -5.15
C THR A 121 11.23 -14.88 -6.60
N ARG A 122 9.93 -14.65 -6.85
CA ARG A 122 9.31 -14.86 -8.16
C ARG A 122 9.27 -13.62 -9.04
N THR A 123 9.44 -12.43 -8.49
CA THR A 123 9.26 -11.17 -9.23
C THR A 123 10.31 -10.14 -8.88
N LYS A 124 10.41 -9.10 -9.72
CA LYS A 124 11.28 -7.93 -9.51
C LYS A 124 10.48 -6.66 -9.24
N VAL A 125 9.23 -6.75 -8.77
CA VAL A 125 8.44 -5.55 -8.44
C VAL A 125 8.94 -4.88 -7.15
N ASN A 126 8.40 -3.72 -6.80
CA ASN A 126 8.69 -3.08 -5.51
C ASN A 126 7.75 -3.64 -4.44
N LEU A 127 8.25 -3.73 -3.21
CA LEU A 127 7.48 -4.15 -2.04
C LEU A 127 7.22 -2.94 -1.13
N ALA A 128 5.95 -2.75 -0.80
CA ALA A 128 5.51 -1.88 0.28
C ALA A 128 4.89 -2.72 1.42
N VAL A 129 5.10 -2.31 2.66
CA VAL A 129 4.60 -3.00 3.85
C VAL A 129 3.81 -1.99 4.69
N SER A 130 2.53 -2.25 4.89
CA SER A 130 1.67 -1.48 5.80
C SER A 130 2.04 -1.82 7.24
N LEU A 131 2.69 -0.87 7.91
CA LEU A 131 3.18 -1.09 9.27
C LEU A 131 2.13 -0.78 10.33
N GLY A 132 1.46 0.38 10.20
CA GLY A 132 0.30 0.80 11.00
C GLY A 132 0.60 1.23 12.45
N ALA A 133 1.61 0.67 13.12
CA ALA A 133 2.01 1.09 14.47
C ALA A 133 3.44 0.65 14.81
N THR A 134 4.00 1.18 15.90
CA THR A 134 5.37 0.89 16.37
C THR A 134 5.46 0.00 17.61
N THR A 135 4.33 -0.52 18.08
CA THR A 135 4.29 -1.52 19.16
C THR A 135 3.42 -2.70 18.74
N GLU A 136 3.71 -3.87 19.30
CA GLU A 136 2.98 -5.11 19.03
C GLU A 136 1.50 -4.96 19.42
N GLU A 137 1.24 -4.35 20.58
CA GLU A 137 -0.09 -4.16 21.15
C GLU A 137 -0.93 -3.24 20.25
N LYS A 138 -0.43 -2.05 19.93
CA LYS A 138 -1.15 -1.09 19.09
C LYS A 138 -1.32 -1.63 17.67
N ARG A 139 -0.31 -2.31 17.13
CA ARG A 139 -0.43 -2.94 15.81
C ARG A 139 -1.48 -4.05 15.81
N ARG A 140 -1.61 -4.82 16.88
CA ARG A 140 -2.63 -5.87 17.03
C ARG A 140 -4.05 -5.30 17.12
N GLU A 141 -4.22 -4.14 17.75
CA GLU A 141 -5.48 -3.41 17.78
C GLU A 141 -5.86 -2.90 16.38
N LEU A 142 -4.93 -2.22 15.69
CA LEU A 142 -5.20 -1.58 14.40
C LEU A 142 -5.20 -2.57 13.22
N MET A 143 -4.38 -3.62 13.30
CA MET A 143 -4.12 -4.60 12.24
C MET A 143 -4.13 -6.03 12.83
N PRO A 144 -5.30 -6.68 12.87
CA PRO A 144 -5.49 -8.03 13.45
C PRO A 144 -4.55 -9.12 12.94
N ILE A 145 -3.99 -8.96 11.73
CA ILE A 145 -2.98 -9.88 11.18
C ILE A 145 -1.77 -10.06 12.10
N THR A 146 -1.49 -9.09 12.97
CA THR A 146 -0.44 -9.14 13.99
C THR A 146 -0.58 -10.35 14.93
N ARG A 147 -1.80 -10.87 15.13
CA ARG A 147 -2.03 -12.10 15.92
C ARG A 147 -1.45 -13.35 15.25
N LYS A 148 -1.36 -13.36 13.92
CA LYS A 148 -0.82 -14.45 13.12
C LYS A 148 0.67 -14.25 12.82
N HIS A 149 1.05 -13.01 12.49
CA HIS A 149 2.43 -12.62 12.21
C HIS A 149 2.81 -11.42 13.08
N SER A 150 3.65 -11.65 14.10
CA SER A 150 4.02 -10.59 15.03
C SER A 150 4.77 -9.45 14.33
N LEU A 151 4.80 -8.27 14.95
CA LEU A 151 5.60 -7.15 14.45
C LEU A 151 7.08 -7.54 14.36
N GLN A 152 7.58 -8.28 15.35
CA GLN A 152 8.96 -8.77 15.34
C GLN A 152 9.23 -9.71 14.16
N GLU A 153 8.38 -10.72 13.93
CA GLU A 153 8.51 -11.66 12.81
C GLU A 153 8.48 -10.93 11.45
N LEU A 154 7.60 -9.93 11.31
CA LEU A 154 7.51 -9.10 10.12
C LEU A 154 8.81 -8.33 9.87
N LEU A 155 9.37 -7.69 10.89
CA LEU A 155 10.59 -6.89 10.77
C LEU A 155 11.82 -7.77 10.51
N ASP A 156 11.94 -8.91 11.20
CA ASP A 156 13.02 -9.87 10.99
C ASP A 156 12.97 -10.44 9.58
N THR A 157 11.78 -10.79 9.10
CA THR A 157 11.57 -11.15 7.70
C THR A 157 12.06 -10.05 6.77
N CYS A 158 11.70 -8.79 7.02
CA CYS A 158 12.13 -7.66 6.19
C CYS A 158 13.66 -7.45 6.19
N ARG A 159 14.37 -7.85 7.25
CA ARG A 159 15.85 -7.84 7.30
C ARG A 159 16.45 -8.93 6.41
N GLU A 160 15.82 -10.10 6.37
CA GLU A 160 16.28 -11.28 5.63
C GLU A 160 15.91 -11.25 4.14
N LEU A 161 14.87 -10.51 3.76
CA LEU A 161 14.37 -10.50 2.38
C LEU A 161 15.49 -10.11 1.39
N PRO A 162 15.59 -10.79 0.23
CA PRO A 162 16.65 -10.56 -0.76
C PRO A 162 16.39 -9.29 -1.59
N VAL A 163 16.32 -8.13 -0.93
CA VAL A 163 16.03 -6.84 -1.56
C VAL A 163 17.28 -6.37 -2.33
N PRO A 164 17.17 -6.15 -3.66
CA PRO A 164 18.31 -5.71 -4.47
C PRO A 164 18.98 -4.43 -3.93
N ARG A 165 20.30 -4.32 -4.08
CA ARG A 165 21.11 -3.18 -3.58
C ARG A 165 20.70 -1.79 -4.08
N ARG A 166 19.87 -1.68 -5.12
CA ARG A 166 19.35 -0.40 -5.63
C ARG A 166 17.90 -0.14 -5.21
N LYS A 167 17.31 -1.04 -4.44
CA LYS A 167 15.94 -0.96 -3.94
C LYS A 167 15.91 -0.77 -2.43
N ARG A 168 14.73 -0.38 -1.96
CA ARG A 168 14.36 -0.24 -0.56
C ARG A 168 12.95 -0.78 -0.38
N ILE A 169 12.66 -1.40 0.76
CA ILE A 169 11.28 -1.67 1.19
C ILE A 169 10.64 -0.33 1.55
N THR A 170 9.40 -0.11 1.12
CA THR A 170 8.64 1.08 1.53
C THR A 170 7.74 0.69 2.69
N PHE A 171 7.91 1.29 3.86
CA PHE A 171 6.95 1.12 4.95
C PHE A 171 5.88 2.21 4.84
N GLU A 172 4.64 1.80 4.66
CA GLU A 172 3.48 2.67 4.67
C GLU A 172 2.99 2.82 6.12
N TYR A 173 2.90 4.06 6.59
CA TYR A 173 2.54 4.39 7.96
C TYR A 173 1.40 5.41 7.96
N THR A 174 0.18 4.93 8.12
CA THR A 174 -1.02 5.75 8.24
C THR A 174 -1.08 6.39 9.62
N LEU A 175 -1.07 7.73 9.65
CA LEU A 175 -1.10 8.49 10.90
C LEU A 175 -2.54 8.68 11.38
N LEU A 176 -2.80 8.29 12.63
CA LEU A 176 -4.08 8.33 13.31
C LEU A 176 -3.90 9.15 14.61
N GLU A 177 -4.71 10.20 14.77
CA GLU A 177 -4.56 11.15 15.88
C GLU A 177 -4.76 10.48 17.23
N GLY A 178 -3.73 10.56 18.08
CA GLY A 178 -3.75 10.00 19.43
C GLY A 178 -3.49 8.49 19.52
N GLU A 179 -3.38 7.81 18.38
CA GLU A 179 -3.22 6.36 18.33
C GLU A 179 -1.77 5.92 18.06
N ASN A 180 -1.11 6.59 17.11
CA ASN A 180 0.20 6.16 16.60
C ASN A 180 1.07 7.32 16.09
N ASP A 181 0.77 8.55 16.50
CA ASP A 181 1.31 9.79 15.95
C ASP A 181 2.17 10.61 16.94
N SER A 182 2.61 9.99 18.05
CA SER A 182 3.45 10.66 19.05
C SER A 182 4.91 10.82 18.58
N PRO A 183 5.68 11.79 19.11
CA PRO A 183 7.13 11.85 18.91
C PRO A 183 7.85 10.56 19.33
N GLU A 184 7.35 9.88 20.36
CA GLU A 184 7.87 8.60 20.84
C GLU A 184 7.65 7.49 19.82
N ASP A 185 6.50 7.46 19.14
CA ASP A 185 6.26 6.56 18.01
C ASP A 185 7.27 6.81 16.89
N ALA A 186 7.54 8.07 16.53
CA ALA A 186 8.54 8.38 15.50
C ALA A 186 9.94 7.83 15.87
N ARG A 187 10.38 8.01 17.12
CA ARG A 187 11.68 7.49 17.59
C ARG A 187 11.71 5.96 17.64
N ARG A 188 10.61 5.31 18.04
CA ARG A 188 10.47 3.85 17.97
C ARG A 188 10.54 3.37 16.53
N LEU A 189 9.89 4.04 15.59
CA LEU A 189 9.90 3.68 14.18
C LEU A 189 11.33 3.65 13.62
N VAL A 190 12.14 4.66 13.92
CA VAL A 190 13.56 4.70 13.54
C VAL A 190 14.30 3.47 14.07
N SER A 191 14.09 3.15 15.35
CA SER A 191 14.74 2.02 16.01
C SER A 191 14.33 0.68 15.41
N LEU A 192 13.04 0.47 15.16
CA LEU A 192 12.50 -0.75 14.56
C LEU A 192 13.03 -0.99 13.14
N LEU A 193 13.15 0.07 12.34
CA LEU A 193 13.60 -0.02 10.96
C LEU A 193 15.13 -0.02 10.82
N HIS A 194 15.86 0.05 11.92
CA HIS A 194 17.30 -0.09 11.92
C HIS A 194 17.74 -1.45 11.32
N GLY A 195 18.76 -1.41 10.47
CA GLY A 195 19.24 -2.57 9.72
C GLY A 195 18.39 -2.97 8.51
N ILE A 196 17.19 -2.39 8.33
CA ILE A 196 16.36 -2.64 7.16
C ILE A 196 16.62 -1.58 6.10
N ARG A 197 16.89 -2.01 4.87
CA ARG A 197 17.02 -1.09 3.73
C ARG A 197 15.67 -0.53 3.33
N SER A 198 15.28 0.56 3.98
CA SER A 198 13.92 1.07 3.89
C SER A 198 13.81 2.57 3.65
N LYS A 199 12.57 2.96 3.38
CA LYS A 199 12.06 4.33 3.46
C LYS A 199 10.64 4.27 4.04
N VAL A 200 10.16 5.38 4.58
CA VAL A 200 8.82 5.50 5.13
C VAL A 200 7.98 6.44 4.28
N ASN A 201 6.75 6.02 4.00
CA ASN A 201 5.69 6.88 3.49
C ASN A 201 4.70 7.13 4.63
N LEU A 202 4.66 8.37 5.13
CA LEU A 202 3.62 8.81 6.05
C LEU A 202 2.37 9.11 5.24
N ILE A 203 1.26 8.44 5.56
CA ILE A 203 -0.02 8.60 4.86
C ILE A 203 -0.98 9.37 5.76
N PHE A 204 -1.55 10.46 5.22
CA PHE A 204 -2.71 11.08 5.84
C PHE A 204 -3.89 10.10 5.81
N TRP A 205 -4.42 9.80 6.98
CA TRP A 205 -5.63 8.98 7.06
C TRP A 205 -6.83 9.75 6.54
N ASN A 206 -7.66 9.08 5.75
CA ASN A 206 -8.88 9.64 5.17
C ASN A 206 -10.08 9.13 5.94
N PRO A 207 -10.92 10.02 6.49
CA PRO A 207 -12.07 9.60 7.27
C PRO A 207 -13.11 8.90 6.39
N PHE A 208 -13.87 8.03 7.04
CA PHE A 208 -15.08 7.41 6.52
C PHE A 208 -16.02 7.14 7.70
N ASP A 209 -17.30 6.92 7.40
CA ASP A 209 -18.33 6.80 8.43
C ASP A 209 -18.02 5.72 9.46
N ASP A 210 -18.33 6.01 10.73
CA ASP A 210 -18.14 5.14 11.89
C ASP A 210 -16.70 4.68 12.16
N ALA A 211 -15.68 5.24 11.51
CA ALA A 211 -14.29 4.81 11.65
C ALA A 211 -13.73 4.88 13.09
N GLY A 212 -14.21 5.82 13.90
CA GLY A 212 -13.74 6.03 15.27
C GLY A 212 -12.34 6.64 15.39
N PHE A 213 -11.73 7.07 14.27
CA PHE A 213 -10.42 7.71 14.24
C PHE A 213 -10.52 9.16 13.78
N ARG A 214 -9.45 9.93 14.06
CA ARG A 214 -9.32 11.32 13.62
C ARG A 214 -8.04 11.51 12.79
N PRO A 215 -8.08 12.37 11.75
CA PRO A 215 -6.90 12.69 10.97
C PRO A 215 -5.90 13.53 11.79
N VAL A 216 -4.62 13.21 11.65
CA VAL A 216 -3.55 13.99 12.28
C VAL A 216 -3.38 15.33 11.56
N SER A 217 -3.14 16.40 12.31
CA SER A 217 -2.88 17.71 11.73
C SER A 217 -1.64 17.69 10.83
N ARG A 218 -1.62 18.56 9.81
CA ARG A 218 -0.46 18.70 8.90
C ARG A 218 0.81 19.05 9.66
N GLU A 219 0.71 19.94 10.64
CA GLU A 219 1.84 20.36 11.48
C GLU A 219 2.43 19.17 12.25
N LYS A 220 1.59 18.39 12.93
CA LYS A 220 2.03 17.22 13.70
C LYS A 220 2.60 16.13 12.79
N THR A 221 2.03 15.94 11.60
CA THR A 221 2.57 15.04 10.56
C THR A 221 3.98 15.46 10.12
N HIS A 222 4.20 16.75 9.89
CA HIS A 222 5.53 17.26 9.53
C HIS A 222 6.52 17.24 10.69
N GLN A 223 6.07 17.40 11.94
CA GLN A 223 6.91 17.14 13.11
C GLN A 223 7.34 15.68 13.18
N PHE A 224 6.40 14.74 13.01
CA PHE A 224 6.71 13.30 12.96
C PHE A 224 7.73 13.01 11.87
N GLN A 225 7.51 13.52 10.65
CA GLN A 225 8.43 13.40 9.52
C GLN A 225 9.82 13.94 9.86
N ARG A 226 9.90 15.12 10.50
CA ARG A 226 11.16 15.77 10.86
C ARG A 226 11.99 14.90 11.78
N ILE A 227 11.38 14.29 12.79
CA ILE A 227 12.06 13.35 13.70
C ILE A 227 12.67 12.18 12.92
N LEU A 228 11.94 11.60 11.97
CA LEU A 228 12.47 10.50 11.14
C LEU A 228 13.68 10.95 10.30
N LEU A 229 13.57 12.12 9.66
CA LEU A 229 14.62 12.68 8.80
C LEU A 229 15.88 13.05 9.58
N GLU A 230 15.73 13.69 10.74
CA GLU A 230 16.84 14.05 11.64
C GLU A 230 17.64 12.83 12.12
N GLN A 231 16.99 11.67 12.19
CA GLN A 231 17.60 10.39 12.54
C GLN A 231 18.07 9.58 11.31
N GLY A 232 18.07 10.19 10.12
CA GLY A 232 18.57 9.59 8.88
C GLY A 232 17.60 8.60 8.19
N LEU A 233 16.37 8.46 8.67
CA LEU A 233 15.35 7.65 8.03
C LEU A 233 14.63 8.46 6.95
N VAL A 234 14.77 8.03 5.69
CA VAL A 234 14.11 8.68 4.55
C VAL A 234 12.60 8.58 4.71
N ALA A 235 11.93 9.71 4.90
CA ALA A 235 10.49 9.79 5.09
C ALA A 235 9.85 10.81 4.15
N THR A 236 8.80 10.39 3.45
CA THR A 236 7.96 11.28 2.61
C THR A 236 6.53 11.30 3.10
N VAL A 237 5.88 12.46 3.01
CA VAL A 237 4.45 12.59 3.30
C VAL A 237 3.68 12.41 1.99
N ARG A 238 2.75 11.47 1.98
CA ARG A 238 1.83 11.25 0.86
C ARG A 238 0.57 12.06 1.11
N GLU A 239 0.43 13.14 0.34
CA GLU A 239 -0.79 13.94 0.30
C GLU A 239 -1.99 13.07 -0.08
N SER A 240 -3.13 13.34 0.56
CA SER A 240 -4.39 12.70 0.17
C SER A 240 -4.80 13.15 -1.22
N ARG A 241 -5.29 12.21 -2.03
CA ARG A 241 -5.75 12.43 -3.41
C ARG A 241 -7.11 11.76 -3.57
N GLY A 242 -8.08 12.50 -4.10
CA GLY A 242 -9.45 12.04 -4.27
C GLY A 242 -10.28 11.82 -3.00
N PRO A 243 -10.04 12.47 -1.83
CA PRO A 243 -10.93 12.29 -0.68
C PRO A 243 -12.33 12.88 -0.92
N ASP A 244 -12.46 13.81 -1.85
CA ASP A 244 -13.70 14.44 -2.32
C ASP A 244 -14.62 13.49 -3.12
N ILE A 245 -14.08 12.36 -3.57
CA ILE A 245 -14.78 11.34 -4.35
C ILE A 245 -14.62 9.94 -3.74
N ASP A 246 -14.29 9.86 -2.45
CA ASP A 246 -14.04 8.60 -1.71
C ASP A 246 -12.99 7.67 -2.34
N ALA A 247 -12.09 8.21 -3.15
CA ALA A 247 -11.06 7.48 -3.88
C ALA A 247 -9.70 7.48 -3.18
N ALA A 248 -9.58 8.10 -2.00
CA ALA A 248 -8.32 8.15 -1.28
C ALA A 248 -7.99 6.79 -0.64
N CYS A 249 -6.71 6.60 -0.29
CA CYS A 249 -6.24 5.34 0.29
C CYS A 249 -7.06 4.98 1.53
N GLY A 250 -7.72 3.81 1.50
CA GLY A 250 -8.53 3.29 2.59
C GLY A 250 -10.03 3.59 2.52
N GLN A 251 -10.51 4.39 1.57
CA GLN A 251 -11.93 4.76 1.43
C GLN A 251 -12.74 3.86 0.49
N LEU A 252 -12.09 3.11 -0.41
CA LEU A 252 -12.76 2.28 -1.42
C LEU A 252 -13.72 1.26 -0.77
N ALA A 253 -15.01 1.52 -0.88
CA ALA A 253 -16.09 0.81 -0.19
C ALA A 253 -17.13 0.18 -1.15
N SER A 254 -16.98 0.39 -2.46
CA SER A 254 -17.90 -0.05 -3.51
C SER A 254 -19.35 0.29 -3.17
N GLN A 255 -19.60 1.55 -2.79
CA GLN A 255 -20.95 2.05 -2.68
C GLN A 255 -21.54 2.13 -4.08
N ALA A 256 -22.65 1.43 -4.28
CA ALA A 256 -23.52 1.55 -5.44
C ALA A 256 -24.80 2.25 -4.98
#